data_AF-A0A4U9VF60-F1
#
_entry.id   AF-A0A4U9VF60-F1
#
_cell.length_a   1.000
_cell.length_b   1.000
_cell.length_c   1.000
_cell.angle_alpha   90.00
_cell.angle_beta   90.00
_cell.angle_gamma   90.00
#
_symmetry.space_group_name_H-M   'P 1'
#
loop_
_entity.id
_entity.type
_entity.pdbx_description
1 polymer ?
#
loop_
_entity_poly.entity_id
_entity_poly.type
_entity_poly.pdbx_seq_one_letter_code
_entity_poly.pdbx_strand_id
1 'polypeptide(L)' 'MLPAALSLMLFVWLLTLHPSASGRVYAAYGGVYVATALLWLRVVDGVKLSTMDWLGAGVALLGMLIIVSGWRTT' A
#
# COMPACT_ATOMS: atom_id res chain seq x y z
N MET A 1 -1.17 -19.47 -16.25
CA MET A 1 -1.33 -18.10 -16.77
C MET A 1 -2.79 -17.70 -16.92
N LEU A 2 -3.65 -18.51 -17.57
CA LEU A 2 -5.10 -18.24 -17.63
C LEU A 2 -5.80 -17.99 -16.28
N PRO A 3 -5.55 -18.79 -15.21
CA PRO A 3 -6.21 -18.57 -13.92
C PRO A 3 -5.81 -17.26 -13.26
N ALA A 4 -4.53 -16.86 -13.41
CA ALA A 4 -4.01 -15.61 -12.88
C ALA A 4 -4.60 -14.40 -13.62
N ALA A 5 -4.71 -14.46 -14.95
CA ALA A 5 -5.33 -13.41 -15.75
C ALA A 5 -6.82 -13.21 -15.40
N LEU A 6 -7.56 -14.31 -15.23
CA LEU A 6 -8.96 -14.28 -14.80
C LEU A 6 -9.11 -13.70 -13.39
N SER A 7 -8.24 -14.11 -12.47
CA SER A 7 -8.21 -13.55 -11.11
C SER A 7 -7.93 -12.04 -11.10
N LEU A 8 -7.04 -11.57 -11.99
CA LEU A 8 -6.71 -10.15 -12.10
C LEU A 8 -7.86 -9.34 -12.69
N MET A 9 -8.51 -9.84 -13.75
CA MET A 9 -9.68 -9.20 -14.36
C MET A 9 -10.84 -9.10 -13.36
N LEU A 10 -11.10 -10.15 -12.59
CA LEU A 10 -12.15 -10.16 -11.59
C LEU A 10 -11.87 -9.14 -10.47
N PHE A 11 -10.61 -9.05 -10.03
CA PHE A 11 -10.17 -8.08 -9.02
C PHE A 11 -10.36 -6.64 -9.49
N VAL A 12 -9.98 -6.33 -10.74
CA VAL A 12 -10.19 -5.00 -11.36
C VAL A 12 -11.67 -4.69 -11.53
N TRP A 13 -12.51 -5.68 -11.86
CA TRP A 13 -13.95 -5.50 -11.97
C TRP A 13 -14.63 -5.30 -10.60
N LEU A 14 -14.14 -5.93 -9.54
CA LEU A 14 -14.63 -5.71 -8.18
C LEU A 14 -14.28 -4.31 -7.65
N LEU A 15 -13.14 -3.75 -8.06
CA LEU A 15 -12.70 -2.39 -7.72
C LEU A 15 -13.65 -1.30 -8.23
N THR A 16 -14.34 -1.54 -9.36
CA THR A 16 -15.27 -0.57 -9.96
C THR A 16 -16.65 -0.54 -9.29
N LEU A 17 -17.01 -1.59 -8.53
CA LEU A 17 -18.27 -1.64 -7.76
C LEU A 17 -18.21 -0.87 -6.43
N HIS A 18 -17.05 -0.36 -6.01
CA HIS A 18 -16.88 0.29 -4.71
C HIS A 18 -17.37 1.76 -4.72
N PRO A 19 -18.45 2.16 -3.99
CA PRO A 19 -19.11 3.47 -4.15
C PRO A 19 -18.45 4.65 -3.43
N SER A 20 -17.24 4.50 -2.87
CA SER A 20 -16.54 5.55 -2.12
C SER A 20 -15.07 5.57 -2.52
N ALA A 21 -14.53 6.76 -2.76
CA ALA A 21 -13.17 7.07 -3.24
C ALA A 21 -12.12 5.95 -3.01
N SER A 22 -12.14 4.97 -3.92
CA SER A 22 -11.47 3.67 -3.79
C SER A 22 -9.95 3.82 -3.65
N GLY A 23 -9.34 4.74 -4.41
CA GLY A 23 -7.89 4.93 -4.46
C GLY A 23 -7.22 5.38 -3.15
N ARG A 24 -7.93 6.11 -2.27
CA ARG A 24 -7.33 6.63 -1.02
C ARG A 24 -7.28 5.59 0.08
N VAL A 25 -8.30 4.72 0.12
CA VAL A 25 -8.33 3.54 0.99
C VAL A 25 -7.21 2.57 0.60
N TYR A 26 -6.98 2.36 -0.70
CA TYR A 26 -5.84 1.56 -1.17
C TYR A 26 -4.49 2.18 -0.81
N ALA A 27 -4.35 3.51 -0.89
CA ALA A 27 -3.12 4.19 -0.47
C ALA A 27 -2.83 3.98 1.04
N ALA A 28 -3.87 4.02 1.88
CA ALA A 28 -3.72 3.75 3.30
C ALA A 28 -3.30 2.31 3.60
N TYR A 29 -3.92 1.33 2.96
CA TYR A 29 -3.50 -0.07 3.08
C TYR A 29 -2.08 -0.30 2.60
N GLY A 30 -1.69 0.31 1.47
CA GLY A 30 -0.34 0.20 0.93
C GLY A 30 0.73 0.71 1.90
N GLY A 31 0.52 1.87 2.52
CA GLY A 31 1.49 2.40 3.49
C GLY A 31 1.55 1.60 4.80
N VAL A 32 0.41 1.13 5.32
CA VAL A 32 0.37 0.24 6.49
C VAL A 32 1.10 -1.09 6.20
N TYR A 33 0.92 -1.64 5.00
CA TYR A 33 1.64 -2.84 4.57
C TYR A 33 3.15 -2.62 4.56
N VAL A 34 3.64 -1.54 3.95
CA VAL A 34 5.08 -1.22 3.90
C VAL A 34 5.65 -1.08 5.31
N ALA A 35 4.98 -0.37 6.21
CA ALA A 35 5.41 -0.22 7.60
C ALA A 35 5.49 -1.58 8.32
N THR A 36 4.47 -2.42 8.15
CA THR A 36 4.38 -3.74 8.79
C THR A 36 5.45 -4.70 8.26
N ALA A 37 5.65 -4.74 6.94
CA ALA A 37 6.64 -5.60 6.30
C ALA A 37 8.08 -5.27 6.74
N LEU A 38 8.40 -3.98 6.83
CA LEU A 38 9.72 -3.52 7.28
C LEU A 38 9.94 -3.77 8.77
N LEU A 39 8.91 -3.57 9.60
CA LEU A 39 8.95 -3.93 11.01
C LEU A 39 9.16 -5.43 11.19
N TRP A 40 8.46 -6.25 10.41
CA TRP A 40 8.59 -7.71 10.43
C TRP A 40 9.99 -8.16 10.04
N LEU A 41 10.52 -7.67 8.91
CA LEU A 41 11.89 -7.94 8.45
C LEU A 41 12.93 -7.57 9.52
N ARG A 42 12.69 -6.49 10.26
CA ARG A 42 13.59 -6.04 11.31
C ARG A 42 13.49 -6.88 12.59
N VAL A 43 12.27 -7.20 13.04
CA VAL A 43 11.98 -7.80 14.35
C VAL A 43 12.01 -9.32 14.30
N VAL A 44 11.37 -9.91 13.30
CA VAL A 44 11.19 -11.36 13.17
C VAL A 44 12.35 -11.98 12.40
N ASP A 45 12.67 -11.41 11.23
CA ASP A 45 13.74 -11.97 10.37
C ASP A 45 15.13 -11.48 10.80
N GLY A 46 15.23 -10.50 11.70
CA GLY A 46 16.49 -9.96 12.21
C GLY A 46 17.34 -9.24 11.17
N VAL A 47 16.81 -9.01 9.97
CA VAL A 47 17.53 -8.38 8.86
C VAL A 47 17.83 -6.93 9.21
N LYS A 48 19.08 -6.50 8.98
CA LYS A 48 19.45 -5.09 9.10
C LYS A 48 18.93 -4.35 7.87
N LEU A 49 17.87 -3.55 8.06
CA LEU A 49 17.43 -2.60 7.05
C LEU A 49 18.56 -1.60 6.76
N SER A 50 18.87 -1.44 5.48
CA SER A 50 19.79 -0.43 4.98
C SER A 50 19.18 0.97 5.12
N THR A 51 20.03 2.00 5.11
CA THR A 51 19.59 3.40 5.04
C THR A 51 18.67 3.64 3.84
N MET A 52 18.89 2.94 2.72
CA MET A 52 18.02 2.96 1.54
C MET A 52 16.62 2.42 1.83
N ASP A 53 16.49 1.37 2.64
CA ASP A 53 15.20 0.78 2.98
C ASP A 53 14.37 1.73 3.85
N TRP A 54 15.02 2.39 4.81
CA TRP A 54 14.39 3.43 5.62
C TRP A 54 13.96 4.65 4.81
N LEU A 55 14.77 5.06 3.84
CA LEU A 55 14.44 6.19 2.95
C LEU A 55 13.26 5.83 2.04
N GLY A 56 13.25 4.62 1.46
CA GLY A 56 12.13 4.09 0.69
C GLY A 56 10.85 3.98 1.51
N ALA A 57 10.95 3.52 2.76
CA ALA A 57 9.83 3.48 3.71
C ALA A 57 9.24 4.86 3.97
N GLY A 58 10.11 5.85 4.22
CA GLY A 58 9.73 7.23 4.45
C GLY A 58 9.02 7.83 3.23
N VAL A 59 9.54 7.60 2.03
CA VAL A 59 8.92 8.07 0.78
C VAL A 59 7.57 7.39 0.54
N ALA A 60 7.45 6.09 0.78
CA ALA A 60 6.18 5.36 0.63
C ALA A 60 5.11 5.86 1.61
N LEU A 61 5.49 6.08 2.88
CA LEU A 61 4.60 6.64 3.91
C LEU A 61 4.22 8.09 3.63
N LEU A 62 5.14 8.91 3.13
CA LEU A 62 4.85 10.27 2.69
C LEU A 62 3.87 10.28 1.50
N GLY A 63 4.08 9.41 0.51
CA GLY A 63 3.16 9.24 -0.63
C GLY A 63 1.75 8.85 -0.17
N MET A 64 1.63 7.90 0.77
CA MET A 64 0.36 7.58 1.42
C MET A 64 -0.25 8.81 2.10
N LEU A 65 0.50 9.52 2.94
CA LEU A 65 0.02 10.70 3.66
C LEU A 65 -0.46 11.81 2.73
N ILE A 66 0.21 12.02 1.59
CA ILE A 66 -0.23 12.98 0.57
C ILE A 66 -1.60 12.59 -0.01
N ILE A 67 -1.78 11.31 -0.36
CA ILE A 67 -3.04 10.81 -0.94
C ILE A 67 -4.19 10.83 0.09
N VAL A 68 -3.89 10.50 1.36
CA VAL A 68 -4.86 10.48 2.46
C VAL A 68 -5.19 11.90 2.96
N SER A 69 -4.23 12.82 3.01
CA SER A 69 -4.43 14.19 3.52
C SER A 69 -5.41 15.02 2.69
N GLY A 70 -5.53 14.75 1.39
CA GLY A 70 -6.54 15.36 0.52
C GLY A 70 -8.00 15.02 0.88
N TRP A 71 -8.24 14.24 1.93
CA TRP A 71 -9.58 13.88 2.41
C TRP A 71 -10.33 15.03 3.09
N ARG A 72 -9.65 16.14 3.39
CA ARG A 72 -10.28 17.31 4.02
C ARG A 72 -10.46 18.48 3.03
N THR A 73 -11.29 18.29 2.01
CA THR A 73 -11.93 19.40 1.28
C THR A 73 -13.22 18.93 0.60
N THR A 74 -14.35 19.36 1.17
CA THR A 74 -15.75 19.28 0.70
C THR A 74 -16.52 17.99 0.99
#